data_AF-A0A8T0ETH7-F1
#
_entry.id   AF-A0A8T0ETH7-F1
#
_cell.length_a   1.000
_cell.length_b   1.000
_cell.length_c   1.000
_cell.angle_alpha   90.00
_cell.angle_beta   90.00
_cell.angle_gamma   90.00
#
_symmetry.space_group_name_H-M   'P 1'
#
loop_
_entity.id
_entity.type
_entity.pdbx_description
1 polymer ?
#
loop_
_entity_poly.entity_id
_entity_poly.type
_entity_poly.pdbx_seq_one_letter_code
_entity_poly.pdbx_strand_id
1 'polypeptide(L)'
;MRRRNVFLLKFLPYDFQCRFLESRVKFDHDTYNLKPDHRILSAHTTMNDTLPNCVLSGKVIVKGDIEKFEENGVVFAGEEQVTKVDSVVLATGYDIKFPFLDSSVISFENNRVHLYKYIIPTHLEHPTLAFIGLIQPLGPFFSVVDIQCRWFAQILAGNLKLPSEEEMKKDIENKIRANEKRFVNTSRHTIEADWVPYLDELAEMIGAKPNLLKLAITDPKFFWICFNGPCFPYQYRLQGPHSGLGPKKQF
;
A
#
# COMPACT_ATOMS: atom_id res chain seq x y z
N MET A 1 -1.98 -3.25 -12.22
CA MET A 1 -2.45 -1.84 -12.28
C MET A 1 -1.89 -1.18 -13.54
N ARG A 2 -2.64 -0.32 -14.25
CA ARG A 2 -2.20 0.35 -15.50
C ARG A 2 -1.95 1.84 -15.24
N ARG A 3 -0.89 2.43 -15.83
CA ARG A 3 -0.56 3.87 -15.65
C ARG A 3 -1.68 4.78 -16.10
N ARG A 4 -2.33 4.46 -17.24
CA ARG A 4 -3.52 5.17 -17.72
C ARG A 4 -4.61 5.25 -16.65
N ASN A 5 -4.91 4.16 -15.95
CA ASN A 5 -5.97 4.15 -14.94
C ASN A 5 -5.60 5.05 -13.76
N VAL A 6 -4.35 4.97 -13.28
CA VAL A 6 -3.85 5.86 -12.22
C VAL A 6 -3.91 7.32 -12.65
N PHE A 7 -3.58 7.63 -13.91
CA PHE A 7 -3.69 8.98 -14.45
C PHE A 7 -5.14 9.47 -14.54
N LEU A 8 -6.05 8.67 -15.10
CA LEU A 8 -7.47 9.04 -15.24
C LEU A 8 -8.16 9.21 -13.88
N LEU A 9 -7.86 8.33 -12.91
CA LEU A 9 -8.46 8.39 -11.58
C LEU A 9 -8.14 9.70 -10.86
N LYS A 10 -6.99 10.35 -11.13
CA LYS A 10 -6.64 11.64 -10.52
C LYS A 10 -7.62 12.77 -10.85
N PHE A 11 -8.34 12.67 -11.97
CA PHE A 11 -9.29 13.71 -12.40
C PHE A 11 -10.73 13.41 -11.99
N LEU A 12 -10.99 12.24 -11.40
CA LEU A 12 -12.32 11.84 -10.97
C LEU A 12 -12.51 12.13 -9.49
N PRO A 13 -13.68 12.64 -9.05
CA PRO A 13 -14.00 12.77 -7.64
C PRO A 13 -13.91 11.41 -6.93
N TYR A 14 -13.41 11.40 -5.69
CA TYR A 14 -13.18 10.18 -4.90
C TYR A 14 -14.41 9.27 -4.83
N ASP A 15 -15.59 9.85 -4.57
CA ASP A 15 -16.85 9.12 -4.50
C ASP A 15 -17.21 8.40 -5.79
N PHE A 16 -16.93 9.03 -6.93
CA PHE A 16 -17.18 8.44 -8.24
C PHE A 16 -16.22 7.28 -8.51
N GLN A 17 -14.95 7.43 -8.15
CA GLN A 17 -13.96 6.35 -8.24
C GLN A 17 -14.42 5.14 -7.42
N CYS A 18 -14.88 5.36 -6.18
CA CYS A 18 -15.35 4.31 -5.30
C CYS A 18 -16.60 3.63 -5.86
N ARG A 19 -17.62 4.39 -6.30
CA ARG A 19 -18.85 3.81 -6.90
C ARG A 19 -18.54 2.96 -8.14
N PHE A 20 -17.63 3.44 -8.98
CA PHE A 20 -17.20 2.73 -10.18
C PHE A 20 -16.49 1.41 -9.88
N LEU A 21 -15.73 1.34 -8.79
CA LEU A 21 -15.06 0.10 -8.36
C LEU A 21 -16.03 -0.82 -7.61
N GLU A 22 -16.89 -0.28 -6.76
CA GLU A 22 -17.97 -1.00 -6.08
C GLU A 22 -18.92 -1.65 -7.07
N SER A 23 -19.25 -1.01 -8.20
CA SER A 23 -20.08 -1.62 -9.25
C SER A 23 -19.41 -2.78 -10.01
N ARG A 24 -18.14 -3.07 -9.72
CA ARG A 24 -17.34 -4.13 -10.38
C ARG A 24 -16.97 -5.27 -9.45
N VAL A 25 -17.45 -5.25 -8.21
CA VAL A 25 -17.29 -6.40 -7.31
C VAL A 25 -18.01 -7.61 -7.91
N LYS A 26 -17.44 -8.80 -7.72
CA LYS A 26 -17.91 -10.03 -8.41
C LYS A 26 -19.26 -10.54 -7.90
N PHE A 27 -19.63 -10.18 -6.68
CA PHE A 27 -20.84 -10.61 -6.00
C PHE A 27 -21.35 -9.50 -5.09
N ASP A 28 -22.64 -9.53 -4.77
CA ASP A 28 -23.24 -8.54 -3.88
C ASP A 28 -22.78 -8.78 -2.44
N HIS A 29 -21.99 -7.85 -1.89
CA HIS A 29 -21.51 -7.95 -0.51
C HIS A 29 -22.64 -7.82 0.52
N ASP A 30 -23.76 -7.17 0.19
CA ASP A 30 -24.90 -6.99 1.11
C ASP A 30 -25.57 -8.34 1.38
N THR A 31 -25.92 -9.06 0.30
CA THR A 31 -26.50 -10.41 0.36
C THR A 31 -25.61 -11.41 1.13
N TYR A 32 -24.29 -11.17 1.19
CA TYR A 32 -23.31 -12.04 1.85
C TYR A 32 -22.96 -11.58 3.27
N ASN A 33 -23.60 -10.53 3.80
CA ASN A 33 -23.25 -9.88 5.07
C ASN A 33 -21.78 -9.43 5.16
N LEU A 34 -21.18 -9.06 4.03
CA LEU A 34 -19.79 -8.61 3.90
C LEU A 34 -19.67 -7.13 3.50
N LYS A 35 -20.79 -6.41 3.46
CA LYS A 35 -20.81 -5.00 3.07
C LYS A 35 -20.18 -4.14 4.17
N PRO A 36 -19.09 -3.43 3.89
CA PRO A 36 -18.45 -2.56 4.88
C PRO A 36 -19.16 -1.21 5.02
N ASP A 37 -18.97 -0.57 6.17
CA ASP A 37 -19.43 0.82 6.42
C ASP A 37 -18.55 1.90 5.79
N HIS A 38 -17.45 1.50 5.14
CA HIS A 38 -16.50 2.38 4.47
C HIS A 38 -16.46 2.13 2.96
N ARG A 39 -15.90 3.07 2.20
CA ARG A 39 -15.78 2.95 0.74
C ARG A 39 -14.68 1.98 0.35
N ILE A 40 -14.77 1.38 -0.83
CA ILE A 40 -13.83 0.34 -1.29
C ILE A 40 -12.34 0.76 -1.31
N LEU A 41 -12.04 2.06 -1.47
CA LEU A 41 -10.68 2.59 -1.46
C LEU A 41 -10.23 3.13 -0.09
N SER A 42 -11.06 2.98 0.95
CA SER A 42 -10.78 3.41 2.33
C SER A 42 -10.16 2.30 3.19
N ALA A 43 -9.97 1.10 2.66
CA ALA A 43 -9.28 0.04 3.38
C ALA A 43 -8.48 -0.82 2.40
N HIS A 44 -7.51 -1.55 2.92
CA HIS A 44 -6.80 -2.55 2.13
C HIS A 44 -7.75 -3.69 1.79
N THR A 45 -7.95 -3.97 0.50
CA THR A 45 -8.93 -4.97 0.08
C THR A 45 -8.46 -6.40 0.38
N THR A 46 -9.36 -7.21 0.92
CA THR A 46 -9.12 -8.64 1.13
C THR A 46 -9.28 -9.38 -0.18
N MET A 47 -8.27 -10.16 -0.57
CA MET A 47 -8.29 -10.99 -1.77
C MET A 47 -8.47 -12.45 -1.40
N ASN A 48 -9.61 -13.05 -1.74
CA ASN A 48 -9.87 -14.46 -1.54
C ASN A 48 -10.86 -14.99 -2.59
N ASP A 49 -10.43 -15.93 -3.44
CA ASP A 49 -11.27 -16.49 -4.50
C ASP A 49 -12.27 -17.55 -4.00
N THR A 50 -12.04 -18.11 -2.81
CA THR A 50 -12.84 -19.23 -2.26
C THR A 50 -13.91 -18.78 -1.25
N LEU A 51 -13.69 -17.66 -0.57
CA LEU A 51 -14.56 -17.17 0.50
C LEU A 51 -16.04 -17.08 0.08
N PRO A 52 -16.40 -16.51 -1.09
CA PRO A 52 -17.81 -16.40 -1.48
C PRO A 52 -18.50 -17.77 -1.58
N ASN A 53 -17.82 -18.76 -2.17
CA ASN A 53 -18.35 -20.12 -2.28
C ASN A 53 -18.50 -20.81 -0.92
N CYS A 54 -17.58 -20.54 0.01
CA CYS A 54 -17.67 -21.07 1.36
C CYS A 54 -18.85 -20.46 2.15
N VAL A 55 -19.14 -19.17 1.94
CA VAL A 55 -20.31 -18.51 2.53
C VAL A 55 -21.61 -19.08 1.94
N LEU A 56 -21.70 -19.19 0.61
CA LEU A 56 -22.88 -19.75 -0.07
C LEU A 56 -23.18 -21.20 0.35
N SER A 57 -22.15 -22.01 0.55
CA SER A 57 -22.31 -23.42 0.94
C SER A 57 -22.55 -23.62 2.44
N GLY A 58 -22.55 -22.55 3.25
CA GLY A 58 -22.71 -22.62 4.70
C GLY A 58 -21.47 -23.15 5.44
N LYS A 59 -20.34 -23.35 4.75
CA LYS A 59 -19.06 -23.73 5.38
C LYS A 59 -18.46 -22.60 6.21
N VAL A 60 -18.74 -21.36 5.82
CA VAL A 60 -18.35 -20.14 6.56
C VAL A 60 -19.63 -19.37 6.84
N ILE A 61 -19.89 -19.08 8.11
CA ILE A 61 -21.00 -18.24 8.54
C ILE A 61 -20.39 -16.91 8.98
N VAL A 62 -20.77 -15.83 8.30
CA VAL A 62 -20.31 -14.47 8.65
C VAL A 62 -21.11 -13.98 9.86
N LYS A 63 -20.40 -13.48 10.87
CA LYS A 63 -20.94 -12.95 12.13
C LYS A 63 -20.38 -11.55 12.37
N GLY A 64 -21.06 -10.77 13.22
CA GLY A 64 -20.58 -9.47 13.69
C GLY A 64 -19.43 -9.57 14.67
N ASP A 65 -19.12 -8.46 15.34
CA ASP A 65 -18.07 -8.41 16.36
C ASP A 65 -18.39 -9.33 17.55
N ILE A 66 -17.36 -9.85 18.21
CA ILE A 66 -17.51 -10.61 19.45
C ILE A 66 -17.75 -9.63 20.60
N GLU A 67 -18.87 -9.79 21.32
CA GLU A 67 -19.19 -9.00 22.50
C GLU A 67 -18.54 -9.57 23.76
N LYS A 68 -18.59 -10.90 23.93
CA LYS A 68 -17.92 -11.59 25.05
C LYS A 68 -17.63 -13.06 24.76
N PHE A 69 -16.63 -13.58 25.47
CA PHE A 69 -16.34 -15.01 25.55
C PHE A 69 -17.11 -15.62 26.72
N GLU A 70 -17.66 -16.80 26.51
CA GLU A 70 -18.32 -17.65 27.51
C GLU A 70 -17.58 -18.99 27.60
N GLU A 71 -17.82 -19.75 28.65
CA GLU A 71 -17.09 -21.01 28.91
C GLU A 71 -17.09 -21.98 27.72
N ASN A 72 -18.20 -22.05 26.97
CA ASN A 72 -18.40 -22.98 25.87
C ASN A 72 -18.62 -22.29 24.51
N GLY A 73 -18.27 -21.00 24.37
CA GLY A 73 -18.49 -20.31 23.11
C GLY A 73 -18.30 -18.80 23.14
N VAL A 74 -18.95 -18.13 22.20
CA VAL A 74 -18.90 -16.68 22.02
C VAL A 74 -20.29 -16.10 21.86
N VAL A 75 -20.49 -14.89 22.39
CA VAL A 75 -21.67 -14.07 22.11
C VAL A 75 -21.24 -12.98 21.13
N PHE A 76 -21.93 -12.90 19.99
CA PHE A 76 -21.71 -11.86 19.00
C PHE A 76 -22.61 -10.65 19.29
N ALA A 77 -22.14 -9.46 18.97
CA ALA A 77 -22.87 -8.22 19.18
C ALA A 77 -24.25 -8.26 18.50
N GLY A 78 -25.30 -7.96 19.26
CA GLY A 78 -26.68 -8.00 18.78
C GLY A 78 -27.31 -9.40 18.75
N GLU A 79 -26.59 -10.43 19.20
CA GLU A 79 -27.12 -11.78 19.39
C GLU A 79 -27.23 -12.10 20.88
N GLU A 80 -28.37 -12.62 21.32
CA GLU A 80 -28.55 -13.03 22.73
C GLU A 80 -28.00 -14.44 23.00
N GLN A 81 -27.82 -15.25 21.96
CA GLN A 81 -27.49 -16.66 22.08
C GLN A 81 -25.99 -16.91 21.99
N VAL A 82 -25.51 -17.83 22.84
CA VAL A 82 -24.12 -18.29 22.80
C VAL A 82 -23.93 -19.19 21.58
N THR A 83 -23.03 -18.79 20.68
CA THR A 83 -22.56 -19.65 19.59
C THR A 83 -21.45 -20.55 20.11
N LYS A 84 -21.71 -21.86 20.17
CA LYS A 84 -20.71 -22.84 20.61
C LYS A 84 -19.54 -22.92 19.62
N VAL A 85 -18.32 -22.82 20.13
CA VAL A 85 -17.10 -22.95 19.33
C VAL A 85 -16.04 -23.71 20.14
N ASP A 86 -15.28 -24.57 19.47
CA ASP A 86 -14.20 -25.36 20.11
C ASP A 86 -12.86 -24.60 20.12
N SER A 87 -12.70 -23.62 19.23
CA SER A 87 -11.45 -22.91 19.02
C SER A 87 -11.68 -21.51 18.47
N VAL A 88 -10.82 -20.58 18.87
CA VAL A 88 -10.85 -19.18 18.45
C VAL A 88 -9.48 -18.85 17.85
N VAL A 89 -9.47 -18.33 16.63
CA VAL A 89 -8.25 -17.89 15.93
C VAL A 89 -8.31 -16.37 15.76
N LEU A 90 -7.43 -15.65 16.48
CA LEU A 90 -7.35 -14.19 16.41
C LEU A 90 -6.47 -13.76 15.23
N ALA A 91 -7.09 -13.54 14.08
CA ALA A 91 -6.43 -13.00 12.88
C ALA A 91 -6.42 -11.45 12.87
N THR A 92 -6.11 -10.82 14.01
CA THR A 92 -6.26 -9.37 14.25
C THR A 92 -5.12 -8.49 13.74
N GLY A 93 -4.09 -9.08 13.13
CA GLY A 93 -2.95 -8.37 12.55
C GLY A 93 -1.70 -8.41 13.44
N TYR A 94 -0.82 -7.40 13.26
CA TYR A 94 0.49 -7.34 13.89
C TYR A 94 0.85 -5.92 14.33
N ASP A 95 1.69 -5.81 15.35
CA ASP A 95 2.32 -4.57 15.78
C ASP A 95 3.70 -4.39 15.12
N ILE A 96 4.05 -3.13 14.84
CA ILE A 96 5.38 -2.76 14.33
C ILE A 96 6.29 -2.45 15.52
N LYS A 97 7.36 -3.23 15.69
CA LYS A 97 8.36 -3.04 16.76
C LYS A 97 9.78 -3.34 16.28
N PHE A 98 10.75 -2.55 16.74
CA PHE A 98 12.17 -2.74 16.48
C PHE A 98 12.95 -2.70 17.81
N PRO A 99 12.92 -3.78 18.61
CA PRO A 99 13.43 -3.78 19.99
C PRO A 99 14.96 -3.63 20.10
N PHE A 100 15.67 -3.72 18.98
CA PHE A 100 17.12 -3.51 18.89
C PHE A 100 17.51 -2.07 18.57
N LEU A 101 16.54 -1.17 18.33
CA LEU A 101 16.78 0.25 18.11
C LEU A 101 16.29 1.06 19.32
N ASP A 102 17.05 2.11 19.65
CA ASP A 102 16.64 3.06 20.68
C ASP A 102 15.41 3.87 20.22
N SER A 103 14.50 4.17 21.15
CA SER A 103 13.28 4.94 20.85
C SER A 103 13.54 6.35 20.33
N SER A 104 14.73 6.91 20.56
CA SER A 104 15.15 8.19 19.97
C SER A 104 15.35 8.10 18.46
N VAL A 105 15.73 6.94 17.92
CA VAL A 105 15.94 6.72 16.47
C VAL A 105 14.63 6.62 15.73
N ILE A 106 13.64 5.96 16.33
CA ILE A 106 12.28 5.87 15.80
C ILE A 106 11.31 5.55 16.93
N SER A 107 10.21 6.29 16.99
CA SER A 107 9.07 5.97 17.83
C SER A 107 7.95 5.36 16.98
N PHE A 108 7.28 4.35 17.56
CA PHE A 108 6.11 3.71 16.98
C PHE A 108 4.94 3.94 17.93
N GLU A 109 4.03 4.83 17.55
CA GLU A 109 2.78 5.06 18.29
C GLU A 109 1.62 4.53 17.47
N ASN A 110 0.94 3.47 17.94
CA ASN A 110 -0.17 2.84 17.23
C ASN A 110 0.17 2.46 15.78
N ASN A 111 1.37 1.89 15.55
CA ASN A 111 1.93 1.57 14.22
C ASN A 111 2.16 2.78 13.29
N ARG A 112 2.02 4.02 13.77
CA ARG A 112 2.42 5.21 12.99
C ARG A 112 3.94 5.33 12.97
N VAL A 113 4.48 5.72 11.81
CA VAL A 113 5.91 5.85 11.58
C VAL A 113 6.23 7.25 11.06
N HIS A 114 7.24 7.89 11.63
CA HIS A 114 7.72 9.19 11.22
C HIS A 114 9.01 9.04 10.41
N LEU A 115 8.87 8.53 9.19
CA LEU A 115 9.97 8.23 8.29
C LEU A 115 9.78 8.91 6.94
N TYR A 116 10.79 9.65 6.48
CA TYR A 116 10.77 10.26 5.16
C TYR A 116 10.66 9.18 4.10
N LYS A 117 9.61 9.27 3.29
CA LYS A 117 9.21 8.25 2.30
C LYS A 117 9.03 6.83 2.88
N TYR A 118 8.78 6.67 4.17
CA TYR A 118 8.78 5.39 4.89
C TYR A 118 10.16 4.70 4.95
N ILE A 119 11.25 5.46 4.80
CA ILE A 119 12.62 4.92 4.71
C ILE A 119 13.56 5.58 5.73
N ILE A 120 13.65 6.92 5.77
CA ILE A 120 14.74 7.62 6.48
C ILE A 120 14.22 8.33 7.75
N PRO A 121 14.88 8.11 8.92
CA PRO A 121 14.69 8.98 10.09
C PRO A 121 15.24 10.37 9.81
N THR A 122 14.42 11.41 10.02
CA THR A 122 14.75 12.78 9.56
C THR A 122 15.75 13.52 10.43
N HIS A 123 15.89 13.14 11.70
CA HIS A 123 16.70 13.83 12.70
C HIS A 123 18.16 13.34 12.75
N LEU A 124 18.51 12.30 11.99
CA LEU A 124 19.88 11.79 11.95
C LEU A 124 20.74 12.71 11.08
N GLU A 125 21.86 13.18 11.62
CA GLU A 125 22.81 14.05 10.91
C GLU A 125 23.37 13.39 9.64
N HIS A 126 23.57 12.07 9.68
CA HIS A 126 24.05 11.29 8.54
C HIS A 126 23.00 10.25 8.13
N PRO A 127 22.58 10.20 6.85
CA PRO A 127 21.57 9.26 6.36
C PRO A 127 22.18 7.86 6.12
N THR A 128 22.66 7.24 7.18
CA THR A 128 23.34 5.92 7.17
C THR A 128 22.43 4.77 7.62
N LEU A 129 21.22 5.09 8.08
CA LEU A 129 20.20 4.13 8.50
C LEU A 129 18.93 4.30 7.64
N ALA A 130 18.38 3.18 7.18
CA ALA A 130 17.13 3.13 6.42
C ALA A 130 16.26 1.93 6.83
N PHE A 131 14.95 2.15 6.79
CA PHE A 131 13.93 1.13 6.95
C PHE A 131 13.45 0.70 5.57
N ILE A 132 13.71 -0.54 5.20
CA ILE A 132 13.31 -1.08 3.90
C ILE A 132 12.13 -2.03 4.11
N GLY A 133 11.07 -1.84 3.34
CA GLY A 133 9.84 -2.64 3.40
C GLY A 133 8.86 -2.22 4.48
N LEU A 134 9.12 -1.14 5.24
CA LEU A 134 8.21 -0.63 6.27
C LEU A 134 7.07 0.21 5.66
N ILE A 135 6.30 -0.41 4.77
CA ILE A 135 5.24 0.20 3.98
C ILE A 135 4.25 -0.87 3.54
N GLN A 136 2.96 -0.52 3.45
CA GLN A 136 1.90 -1.39 2.97
C GLN A 136 1.37 -0.87 1.62
N PRO A 137 1.90 -1.35 0.49
CA PRO A 137 1.48 -0.86 -0.81
C PRO A 137 0.19 -1.52 -1.29
N LEU A 138 -0.69 -0.75 -1.94
CA LEU A 138 -1.80 -1.26 -2.75
C LEU A 138 -1.27 -1.81 -4.10
N GLY A 139 -0.45 -2.85 -4.03
CA GLY A 139 0.20 -3.48 -5.18
C GLY A 139 1.38 -4.38 -4.79
N PRO A 140 2.19 -4.82 -5.78
CA PRO A 140 3.29 -5.76 -5.56
C PRO A 140 4.39 -5.25 -4.61
N PHE A 141 4.52 -5.88 -3.44
CA PHE A 141 5.48 -5.52 -2.39
C PHE A 141 6.95 -5.52 -2.84
N PHE A 142 7.42 -6.58 -3.52
CA PHE A 142 8.85 -6.72 -3.85
C PHE A 142 9.40 -5.60 -4.74
N SER A 143 8.57 -5.03 -5.60
CA SER A 143 8.97 -3.89 -6.44
C SER A 143 9.16 -2.59 -5.65
N VAL A 144 8.45 -2.46 -4.53
CA VAL A 144 8.60 -1.35 -3.58
C VAL A 144 9.94 -1.48 -2.86
N VAL A 145 10.25 -2.66 -2.36
CA VAL A 145 11.55 -2.96 -1.73
C VAL A 145 12.72 -2.72 -2.70
N ASP A 146 12.63 -3.17 -3.96
CA ASP A 146 13.68 -2.93 -4.97
C ASP A 146 13.95 -1.43 -5.17
N ILE A 147 12.92 -0.61 -5.34
CA ILE A 147 13.12 0.83 -5.56
C ILE A 147 13.63 1.53 -4.30
N GLN A 148 13.18 1.12 -3.10
CA GLN A 148 13.68 1.66 -1.83
C GLN A 148 15.19 1.38 -1.67
N CYS A 149 15.62 0.15 -1.94
CA CYS A 149 17.03 -0.22 -1.92
C CYS A 149 17.85 0.59 -2.93
N ARG A 150 17.37 0.73 -4.17
CA ARG A 150 18.06 1.52 -5.21
C ARG A 150 18.19 2.98 -4.82
N TRP A 151 17.13 3.55 -4.28
CA TRP A 151 17.09 4.94 -3.83
C TRP A 151 18.06 5.17 -2.68
N PHE A 152 18.03 4.31 -1.66
CA PHE A 152 18.94 4.42 -0.52
C PHE A 152 20.41 4.19 -0.91
N ALA A 153 20.69 3.26 -1.83
CA ALA A 153 22.04 3.07 -2.35
C ALA A 153 22.61 4.32 -3.05
N GLN A 154 21.78 5.12 -3.73
CA GLN A 154 22.23 6.39 -4.31
C GLN A 154 22.57 7.43 -3.22
N ILE A 155 21.89 7.40 -2.07
CA ILE A 155 22.20 8.27 -0.93
C ILE A 155 23.55 7.87 -0.33
N LEU A 156 23.74 6.58 -0.04
CA LEU A 156 25.00 6.06 0.52
C LEU A 156 26.19 6.32 -0.41
N ALA A 157 25.98 6.27 -1.73
CA ALA A 157 27.01 6.60 -2.72
C ALA A 157 27.29 8.12 -2.86
N GLY A 158 26.52 8.98 -2.21
CA GLY A 158 26.63 10.45 -2.33
C GLY A 158 26.07 11.03 -3.62
N ASN A 159 25.41 10.22 -4.44
CA ASN A 159 24.80 10.65 -5.72
C ASN A 159 23.46 11.35 -5.55
N LEU A 160 22.79 11.12 -4.41
CA LEU A 160 21.51 11.74 -4.07
C LEU A 160 21.63 12.46 -2.73
N LYS A 161 21.32 13.76 -2.73
CA LYS A 161 21.21 14.56 -1.50
C LYS A 161 19.77 14.57 -1.01
N LEU A 162 19.59 14.37 0.29
CA LEU A 162 18.30 14.54 0.93
C LEU A 162 17.93 16.02 1.02
N PRO A 163 16.62 16.35 1.00
CA PRO A 163 16.16 17.70 1.29
C PRO A 163 16.39 18.05 2.78
N SER A 164 16.06 19.29 3.16
CA SER A 164 16.17 19.72 4.57
C SER A 164 15.25 18.90 5.49
N GLU A 165 15.60 18.83 6.77
CA GLU A 165 14.79 18.14 7.78
C GLU A 165 13.33 18.65 7.81
N GLU A 166 13.13 19.95 7.69
CA GLU A 166 11.81 20.58 7.67
C GLU A 166 10.98 20.17 6.44
N GLU A 167 11.61 20.06 5.27
CA GLU A 167 10.95 19.55 4.07
C GLU A 167 10.58 18.06 4.22
N MET A 168 11.45 17.27 4.84
CA MET A 168 11.17 15.85 5.11
C MET A 168 10.02 15.68 6.12
N LYS A 169 9.99 16.46 7.21
CA LYS A 169 8.88 16.45 8.18
C LYS A 169 7.56 16.85 7.53
N LYS A 170 7.57 17.90 6.71
CA LYS A 170 6.38 18.34 5.96
C LYS A 170 5.86 17.25 5.01
N ASP A 171 6.75 16.51 4.36
CA ASP A 171 6.36 15.37 3.52
C ASP A 171 5.68 14.27 4.34
N ILE A 172 6.26 13.90 5.49
CA ILE A 172 5.70 12.90 6.41
C ILE A 172 4.30 13.31 6.85
N GLU A 173 4.13 14.54 7.34
CA GLU A 173 2.83 15.04 7.81
C GLU A 173 1.79 15.05 6.70
N ASN A 174 2.16 15.45 5.48
CA ASN A 174 1.24 15.43 4.34
C ASN A 174 0.78 14.00 4.00
N LYS A 175 1.69 13.02 4.07
CA LYS A 175 1.36 11.60 3.84
C LYS A 175 0.46 11.03 4.94
N ILE A 176 0.77 11.34 6.20
CA ILE A 176 -0.07 10.95 7.35
C ILE A 176 -1.48 11.52 7.18
N ARG A 177 -1.62 12.83 6.96
CA ARG A 177 -2.93 13.48 6.78
C ARG A 177 -3.70 12.93 5.58
N ALA A 178 -3.01 12.63 4.47
CA ALA A 178 -3.63 12.03 3.30
C ALA A 178 -4.15 10.62 3.58
N ASN A 179 -3.39 9.81 4.33
CA ASN A 179 -3.79 8.48 4.75
C ASN A 179 -4.97 8.53 5.74
N GLU A 180 -4.91 9.38 6.77
CA GLU A 180 -6.00 9.53 7.75
C GLU A 180 -7.31 10.00 7.12
N LYS A 181 -7.24 10.83 6.07
CA LYS A 181 -8.42 11.28 5.34
C LYS A 181 -9.05 10.17 4.49
N ARG A 182 -8.23 9.25 3.96
CA ARG A 182 -8.68 8.23 3.00
C ARG A 182 -9.04 6.92 3.68
N PHE A 183 -8.17 6.44 4.57
CA PHE A 183 -8.25 5.11 5.12
C PHE A 183 -8.98 5.08 6.47
N VAL A 184 -9.61 3.95 6.77
CA VAL A 184 -10.25 3.72 8.07
C VAL A 184 -9.20 3.83 9.19
N ASN A 185 -9.48 4.71 10.15
CA ASN A 185 -8.55 5.05 11.23
C ASN A 185 -8.37 3.87 12.21
N THR A 186 -7.39 3.02 11.91
CA THR A 186 -7.02 1.81 12.65
C THR A 186 -5.51 1.62 12.55
N SER A 187 -4.91 0.89 13.50
CA SER A 187 -3.47 0.62 13.55
C SER A 187 -2.94 -0.16 12.34
N ARG A 188 -3.82 -0.80 11.55
CA ARG A 188 -3.45 -1.52 10.33
C ARG A 188 -3.19 -0.60 9.13
N HIS A 189 -3.81 0.58 9.08
CA HIS A 189 -3.79 1.43 7.88
C HIS A 189 -2.83 2.62 7.98
N THR A 190 -1.86 2.58 8.89
CA THR A 190 -0.96 3.70 9.18
C THR A 190 0.15 3.90 8.14
N ILE A 191 0.49 2.85 7.39
CA ILE A 191 1.60 2.84 6.42
C ILE A 191 1.16 2.51 5.00
N GLU A 192 -0.10 2.80 4.67
CA GLU A 192 -0.66 2.55 3.34
C GLU A 192 -0.03 3.45 2.27
N ALA A 193 0.16 2.92 1.06
CA ALA A 193 0.65 3.67 -0.07
C ALA A 193 0.10 3.17 -1.41
N ASP A 194 -0.26 4.09 -2.31
CA ASP A 194 -0.58 3.69 -3.68
C ASP A 194 0.69 3.28 -4.43
N TRP A 195 0.65 2.08 -5.00
CA TRP A 195 1.83 1.43 -5.57
C TRP A 195 2.54 2.24 -6.68
N VAL A 196 1.84 2.60 -7.77
CA VAL A 196 2.47 3.33 -8.89
C VAL A 196 2.95 4.73 -8.50
N PRO A 197 2.15 5.57 -7.79
CA PRO A 197 2.62 6.86 -7.31
C PRO A 197 3.88 6.78 -6.44
N TYR A 198 3.95 5.81 -5.51
CA TYR A 198 5.12 5.63 -4.65
C TYR A 198 6.36 5.22 -5.42
N LEU A 199 6.23 4.25 -6.35
CA LEU A 199 7.35 3.86 -7.21
C LEU A 199 7.82 5.02 -8.10
N ASP A 200 6.90 5.78 -8.69
CA ASP A 200 7.23 6.95 -9.51
C ASP A 200 7.94 8.04 -8.71
N GLU A 201 7.52 8.27 -7.46
CA GLU A 201 8.13 9.25 -6.55
C GLU A 201 9.61 8.95 -6.30
N LEU A 202 9.93 7.74 -5.84
CA LEU A 202 11.33 7.35 -5.60
C LEU A 202 12.13 7.24 -6.89
N ALA A 203 11.53 6.73 -7.96
CA ALA A 203 12.20 6.60 -9.25
C ALA A 203 12.51 7.96 -9.89
N GLU A 204 11.67 8.99 -9.69
CA GLU A 204 11.95 10.36 -10.13
C GLU A 204 13.22 10.90 -9.46
N MET A 205 13.36 10.70 -8.14
CA MET A 205 14.52 11.18 -7.37
C MET A 205 15.85 10.58 -7.83
N ILE A 206 15.83 9.36 -8.37
CA ILE A 206 17.04 8.72 -8.95
C ILE A 206 17.07 8.77 -10.49
N GLY A 207 16.16 9.51 -11.15
CA GLY A 207 16.10 9.61 -12.61
C GLY A 207 15.69 8.32 -13.35
N ALA A 208 15.16 7.33 -12.63
CA ALA A 208 14.74 6.03 -13.16
C ALA A 208 13.26 5.97 -13.59
N LYS A 209 12.47 7.01 -13.30
CA LYS A 209 11.08 7.09 -13.76
C LYS A 209 11.04 7.24 -15.29
N PRO A 210 10.27 6.41 -16.02
CA PRO A 210 10.22 6.47 -17.47
C PRO A 210 9.63 7.81 -17.95
N ASN A 211 10.35 8.50 -18.83
CA ASN A 211 9.84 9.71 -19.47
C ASN A 211 8.86 9.35 -20.58
N LEU A 212 7.57 9.25 -20.23
CA LEU A 212 6.52 8.85 -21.16
C LEU A 212 6.33 9.83 -22.32
N LEU A 213 6.55 11.13 -22.13
CA LEU A 213 6.43 12.12 -23.21
C LEU A 213 7.53 11.92 -24.26
N LYS A 214 8.78 11.69 -23.81
CA LYS A 214 9.88 11.34 -24.69
C LYS A 214 9.60 10.04 -25.43
N LEU A 215 9.07 9.02 -24.75
CA LEU A 215 8.67 7.76 -25.39
C LEU A 215 7.56 7.97 -26.42
N ALA A 216 6.57 8.81 -26.16
CA ALA A 216 5.49 9.09 -27.11
C ALA A 216 6.00 9.64 -28.45
N ILE A 217 7.11 10.38 -28.42
CA ILE A 217 7.75 10.96 -29.61
C ILE A 217 8.74 9.97 -30.25
N THR A 218 9.57 9.31 -29.44
CA THR A 218 10.69 8.48 -29.93
C THR A 218 10.32 7.04 -30.26
N ASP A 219 9.36 6.46 -29.54
CA ASP A 219 8.84 5.10 -29.75
C ASP A 219 7.35 5.04 -29.33
N PRO A 220 6.44 5.51 -30.20
CA PRO A 220 5.01 5.57 -29.88
C PRO A 220 4.42 4.21 -29.52
N LYS A 221 4.89 3.13 -30.17
CA LYS A 221 4.43 1.76 -29.88
C LYS A 221 4.78 1.36 -28.45
N PHE A 222 6.03 1.61 -28.04
CA PHE A 222 6.46 1.31 -26.68
C PHE A 222 5.82 2.22 -25.63
N PHE A 223 5.55 3.48 -25.97
CA PHE A 223 4.72 4.36 -25.13
C PHE A 223 3.34 3.76 -24.87
N TRP A 224 2.64 3.29 -25.91
CA TRP A 224 1.31 2.68 -25.77
C TRP A 224 1.35 1.46 -24.85
N ILE A 225 2.39 0.61 -24.97
CA ILE A 225 2.61 -0.54 -24.09
C ILE A 225 2.83 -0.08 -22.64
N CYS A 226 3.69 0.91 -22.39
CA CYS A 226 3.97 1.39 -21.04
C CYS A 226 2.76 2.08 -20.39
N PHE A 227 1.99 2.84 -21.19
CA PHE A 227 0.88 3.65 -20.69
C PHE A 227 -0.42 2.85 -20.50
N ASN A 228 -0.78 2.00 -21.47
CA ASN A 228 -2.02 1.22 -21.45
C ASN A 228 -1.84 -0.22 -20.96
N GLY A 229 -0.64 -0.78 -21.09
CA GLY A 229 -0.31 -2.09 -20.55
C GLY A 229 -0.23 -2.08 -19.02
N PRO A 230 -0.04 -3.27 -18.41
CA PRO A 230 0.27 -3.35 -16.99
C PRO A 230 1.54 -2.55 -16.68
N CYS A 231 1.49 -1.75 -15.62
CA CYS A 231 2.70 -1.18 -15.06
C CYS A 231 3.50 -2.35 -14.47
N PHE A 232 4.71 -2.55 -14.96
CA PHE A 232 5.59 -3.60 -14.48
C PHE A 232 6.87 -2.98 -13.91
N PRO A 233 7.51 -3.61 -12.91
CA PRO A 233 8.70 -3.05 -12.26
C PRO A 233 9.88 -2.80 -13.22
N TYR A 234 10.02 -3.56 -14.30
CA TYR A 234 11.07 -3.35 -15.29
C TYR A 234 10.99 -1.98 -15.98
N GLN A 235 9.83 -1.30 -15.98
CA GLN A 235 9.69 0.05 -16.53
C GLN A 235 10.63 1.04 -15.81
N TYR A 236 10.95 0.78 -14.54
CA TYR A 236 11.89 1.58 -13.75
C TYR A 236 13.37 1.20 -13.98
N ARG A 237 13.65 0.36 -14.99
CA ARG A 237 15.00 0.00 -15.47
C ARG A 237 15.25 0.47 -16.91
N LEU A 238 14.31 1.22 -17.49
CA LEU A 238 14.43 1.76 -18.86
C LEU A 238 15.43 2.92 -18.96
N GLN A 239 15.63 3.65 -17.86
CA GLN A 239 16.54 4.78 -17.76
C GLN A 239 17.04 4.94 -16.32
N GLY A 240 17.96 5.86 -16.11
CA GLY A 240 18.58 6.12 -14.80
C GLY A 240 19.64 5.08 -14.41
N PRO A 241 20.09 5.11 -13.14
CA PRO A 241 21.09 4.20 -12.61
C PRO A 241 20.65 2.74 -12.72
N HIS A 242 21.60 1.87 -13.09
CA HIS A 242 21.39 0.44 -13.27
C HIS A 242 20.29 0.12 -14.31
N SER A 243 20.20 0.95 -15.35
CA SER A 243 19.38 0.68 -16.54
C SER A 243 20.03 -0.38 -17.42
N GLY A 244 19.23 -1.04 -18.27
CA GLY A 244 19.72 -2.08 -19.19
C GLY A 244 19.69 -3.51 -18.64
N LEU A 245 19.30 -3.71 -17.38
CA LEU A 245 19.04 -5.03 -16.79
C LEU A 245 17.63 -5.60 -17.14
N GLY A 246 16.91 -4.99 -18.09
CA GLY A 246 15.53 -5.35 -18.48
C GLY A 246 15.19 -5.03 -19.94
N PRO A 247 14.11 -5.60 -20.50
CA PRO A 247 14.13 -6.26 -21.79
C PRO A 247 13.57 -5.39 -22.92
N LYS A 248 14.43 -4.78 -23.75
CA LYS A 248 14.04 -4.50 -25.14
C LYS A 248 13.81 -5.79 -25.96
N LYS A 249 14.05 -6.98 -25.37
CA LYS A 249 13.94 -8.32 -25.99
C LYS A 249 12.69 -9.13 -25.58
N GLN A 250 11.77 -8.62 -24.76
CA GLN A 250 10.56 -9.36 -24.31
C GLN A 250 9.24 -8.76 -24.83
N PHE A 251 9.30 -7.85 -25.81
CA PHE A 251 8.14 -7.26 -26.49
C PHE A 251 8.27 -7.39 -28.01
#